data_AF-A0A5C2RMD7-F1
#
_entry.id   AF-A0A5C2RMD7-F1
#
_cell.length_a   1.000
_cell.length_b   1.000
_cell.length_c   1.000
_cell.angle_alpha   90.00
_cell.angle_beta   90.00
_cell.angle_gamma   90.00
#
_symmetry.space_group_name_H-M   'P 1'
#
loop_
_entity.id
_entity.type
_entity.pdbx_description
1 polymer ?
#
loop_
_entity_poly.entity_id
_entity_poly.type
_entity_poly.pdbx_seq_one_letter_code
_entity_poly.pdbx_strand_id
1 'polypeptide(L)'
;MPPRKPCTLSDDEIRTRTLEVFGKRPCLWQIRVCRAQLEGRNVISIAPTGAGKTLSYLMTLAFSADSIIILVTALNVLGDQFVREAEAAGFPAVFVHAENDNDKTFTDIQHLKYRVVVMTP
;
A
#
# COMPACT_ATOMS: atom_id res chain seq x y z
N MET A 1 -12.98 5.88 18.28
CA MET A 1 -12.32 5.99 16.95
C MET A 1 -12.15 7.48 16.67
N PRO A 2 -10.96 7.97 16.32
CA PRO A 2 -10.80 9.37 15.93
C PRO A 2 -11.72 9.69 14.72
N PRO A 3 -12.22 10.92 14.60
CA PRO A 3 -13.12 11.30 13.52
C PRO A 3 -12.41 11.14 12.15
N ARG A 4 -13.12 10.55 11.18
CA ARG A 4 -12.60 10.39 9.81
C ARG A 4 -12.39 11.77 9.19
N LYS A 5 -11.18 12.03 8.71
CA LYS A 5 -10.86 13.27 8.00
C LYS A 5 -11.21 13.10 6.51
N PRO A 6 -12.02 13.99 5.92
CA PRO A 6 -12.26 13.97 4.48
C PRO A 6 -10.95 14.12 3.71
N CYS A 7 -10.76 13.36 2.64
CA CYS A 7 -9.62 13.54 1.75
C CYS A 7 -9.90 14.72 0.82
N THR A 8 -9.07 15.77 0.93
CA THR A 8 -9.22 16.99 0.14
C THR A 8 -8.53 16.92 -1.23
N LEU A 9 -7.84 15.82 -1.53
CA LEU A 9 -7.12 15.62 -2.78
C LEU A 9 -8.10 15.43 -3.94
N SER A 10 -7.93 16.23 -4.99
CA SER A 10 -8.59 16.09 -6.28
C SER A 10 -8.14 14.82 -7.00
N ASP A 11 -8.94 14.38 -7.98
CA ASP A 11 -8.60 13.23 -8.82
C ASP A 11 -7.30 13.46 -9.60
N ASP A 12 -7.03 14.70 -10.03
CA ASP A 12 -5.83 15.04 -10.80
C ASP A 12 -4.58 15.12 -9.93
N GLU A 13 -4.67 15.63 -8.70
CA GLU A 13 -3.55 15.54 -7.74
C GLU A 13 -3.18 14.08 -7.46
N ILE A 14 -4.18 13.22 -7.25
CA ILE A 14 -3.93 11.79 -7.03
C ILE A 14 -3.26 11.17 -8.26
N ARG A 15 -3.71 11.50 -9.47
CA ARG A 15 -3.12 10.99 -10.72
C ARG A 15 -1.68 11.45 -10.92
N THR A 16 -1.44 12.75 -10.78
CA THR A 16 -0.11 13.35 -10.97
C THR A 16 0.88 12.72 -10.01
N ARG A 17 0.54 12.69 -8.71
CA ARG A 17 1.42 12.13 -7.71
C ARG A 17 1.64 10.63 -7.89
N THR A 18 0.61 9.89 -8.29
CA THR A 18 0.75 8.45 -8.59
C THR A 18 1.65 8.21 -9.80
N LEU A 19 1.53 9.05 -10.84
CA LEU A 19 2.39 8.94 -12.02
C LEU A 19 3.85 9.23 -11.67
N GLU A 20 4.11 10.25 -10.86
CA GLU A 20 5.46 10.58 -10.37
C GLU A 20 6.09 9.44 -9.57
N VAL A 21 5.34 8.82 -8.66
CA VAL A 21 5.86 7.82 -7.72
C VAL A 21 5.89 6.40 -8.31
N PHE A 22 4.85 6.00 -9.05
CA PHE A 22 4.67 4.64 -9.52
C PHE A 22 4.85 4.48 -11.04
N GLY A 23 5.06 5.58 -11.78
CA GLY A 23 5.14 5.55 -13.25
C GLY A 23 3.84 5.13 -13.93
N LYS A 24 2.71 5.13 -13.21
CA LYS A 24 1.41 4.62 -13.69
C LYS A 24 0.32 5.65 -13.46
N ARG A 25 -0.52 5.90 -14.47
CA ARG A 25 -1.70 6.75 -14.33
C ARG A 25 -2.89 5.92 -13.81
N PRO A 26 -3.45 6.23 -12.62
CA PRO A 26 -4.58 5.47 -12.10
C PRO A 26 -5.90 5.85 -12.79
N CYS A 27 -6.78 4.87 -12.94
CA CYS A 27 -8.16 5.07 -13.40
C CYS A 27 -9.09 5.43 -12.24
N LEU A 28 -10.32 5.83 -12.55
CA LEU A 28 -11.23 6.44 -11.58
C LEU A 28 -11.57 5.53 -10.39
N TRP A 29 -11.77 4.23 -10.59
CA TRP A 29 -12.12 3.34 -9.49
C TRP A 29 -10.92 3.13 -8.53
N GLN A 30 -9.69 3.10 -9.05
CA GLN A 30 -8.49 3.00 -8.22
C GLN A 30 -8.34 4.26 -7.34
N ILE A 31 -8.61 5.44 -7.90
CA ILE A 31 -8.62 6.71 -7.17
C ILE A 31 -9.67 6.69 -6.05
N ARG A 32 -10.88 6.19 -6.33
CA ARG A 32 -11.95 6.07 -5.32
C ARG A 32 -11.56 5.16 -4.17
N VAL A 33 -10.92 4.03 -4.47
CA VAL A 33 -10.42 3.07 -3.45
C VAL A 33 -9.29 3.69 -2.63
N CYS A 34 -8.32 4.36 -3.25
CA CYS A 34 -7.25 5.08 -2.57
C CYS A 34 -7.81 6.16 -1.64
N ARG A 35 -8.71 7.02 -2.15
CA ARG A 35 -9.35 8.09 -1.37
C ARG A 35 -10.09 7.53 -0.16
N ALA A 36 -10.88 6.48 -0.33
CA ALA A 36 -11.60 5.85 0.76
C ALA A 36 -10.67 5.31 1.87
N GLN A 37 -9.53 4.74 1.49
CA GLN A 37 -8.51 4.29 2.44
C GLN A 37 -7.84 5.47 3.17
N LEU A 38 -7.49 6.54 2.47
CA LEU A 38 -6.92 7.77 3.08
C LEU A 38 -7.89 8.42 4.09
N GLU A 39 -9.20 8.25 3.89
CA GLU A 39 -10.25 8.70 4.82
C GLU A 39 -10.48 7.73 6.01
N GLY A 40 -9.72 6.63 6.09
CA GLY A 40 -9.89 5.60 7.14
C GLY A 40 -11.20 4.82 7.00
N ARG A 41 -11.70 4.61 5.77
CA ARG A 41 -12.87 3.77 5.50
C ARG A 41 -12.44 2.33 5.17
N ASN A 42 -13.26 1.38 5.62
CA ASN A 42 -13.15 0.00 5.16
C ASN A 42 -13.69 -0.09 3.73
N VAL A 43 -12.98 -0.79 2.85
CA VAL A 43 -13.30 -0.89 1.42
C VAL A 43 -13.31 -2.35 0.99
N ILE A 44 -14.38 -2.75 0.29
CA ILE A 44 -14.41 -3.98 -0.48
C ILE A 44 -14.32 -3.59 -1.95
N SER A 45 -13.25 -4.02 -2.62
CA SER A 45 -13.01 -3.75 -4.03
C SER A 45 -12.97 -5.05 -4.81
N ILE A 46 -13.83 -5.18 -5.82
CA ILE A 46 -13.93 -6.37 -6.69
C ILE A 46 -13.48 -5.97 -8.09
N ALA A 47 -12.41 -6.58 -8.58
CA ALA A 47 -11.90 -6.35 -9.93
C ALA A 47 -11.16 -7.58 -10.45
N PRO A 48 -11.13 -7.82 -11.77
CA PRO A 48 -10.45 -8.98 -12.35
C PRO A 48 -8.93 -8.94 -12.13
N THR A 49 -8.27 -10.08 -12.31
CA THR A 49 -6.79 -10.16 -12.33
C THR A 49 -6.24 -9.28 -13.46
N GLY A 50 -5.10 -8.65 -13.24
CA GLY A 50 -4.51 -7.71 -14.21
C GLY A 50 -5.14 -6.30 -14.23
N ALA A 51 -6.29 -6.09 -13.59
CA ALA A 51 -6.95 -4.77 -13.56
C ALA A 51 -6.19 -3.69 -12.76
N GLY A 52 -5.11 -4.04 -12.05
CA GLY A 52 -4.33 -3.10 -11.25
C GLY A 52 -4.91 -2.87 -9.84
N LYS A 53 -5.45 -3.91 -9.20
CA LYS A 53 -5.88 -3.87 -7.78
C LYS A 53 -4.76 -3.41 -6.86
N THR A 54 -3.54 -3.91 -7.07
CA THR A 54 -2.38 -3.57 -6.23
C THR A 54 -2.13 -2.07 -6.15
N LEU A 55 -2.17 -1.38 -7.30
CA LEU A 55 -1.97 0.07 -7.36
C LEU A 55 -2.99 0.82 -6.50
N SER A 56 -4.24 0.33 -6.43
CA SER A 56 -5.33 1.01 -5.72
C SER A 56 -5.07 1.24 -4.23
N TYR A 57 -4.34 0.34 -3.56
CA TYR A 57 -3.97 0.50 -2.15
C TYR A 57 -2.53 1.00 -1.97
N LEU A 58 -1.58 0.63 -2.83
CA LEU A 58 -0.20 1.14 -2.75
C LEU A 58 -0.13 2.66 -2.96
N MET A 59 -1.02 3.24 -3.77
CA MET A 59 -1.10 4.69 -3.97
C MET A 59 -1.14 5.50 -2.67
N THR A 60 -1.71 4.95 -1.59
CA THR A 60 -1.81 5.65 -0.30
C THR A 60 -0.43 6.03 0.27
N LEU A 61 0.63 5.27 -0.04
CA LEU A 61 2.01 5.56 0.37
C LEU A 61 2.51 6.90 -0.17
N ALA A 62 2.03 7.33 -1.33
CA ALA A 62 2.46 8.57 -1.96
C ALA A 62 1.88 9.83 -1.27
N PHE A 63 0.90 9.66 -0.38
CA PHE A 63 0.17 10.74 0.29
C PHE A 63 0.30 10.73 1.82
N SER A 64 1.10 9.81 2.36
CA SER A 64 1.32 9.69 3.80
C SER A 64 2.78 9.33 4.04
N ALA A 65 3.51 10.19 4.74
CA ALA A 65 4.94 9.98 5.02
C ALA A 65 5.18 8.99 6.17
N ASP A 66 4.19 8.83 7.06
CA ASP A 66 4.39 8.15 8.35
C ASP A 66 3.50 6.90 8.49
N SER A 67 2.98 6.35 7.37
CA SER A 67 2.11 5.17 7.38
C SER A 67 2.77 3.93 6.82
N ILE A 68 2.38 2.78 7.36
CA ILE A 68 2.73 1.46 6.87
C ILE A 68 1.50 0.84 6.19
N ILE A 69 1.70 0.12 5.09
CA ILE A 69 0.70 -0.81 4.56
C ILE A 69 1.08 -2.22 5.00
N ILE A 70 0.12 -2.93 5.62
CA ILE A 70 0.25 -4.36 5.89
C ILE A 70 -0.56 -5.12 4.84
N LEU A 71 0.11 -5.92 4.04
CA LEU A 71 -0.48 -6.77 3.00
C LEU A 71 -0.52 -8.21 3.50
N VAL A 72 -1.73 -8.75 3.69
CA VAL A 72 -1.91 -10.15 4.05
C VAL A 72 -2.26 -10.94 2.79
N THR A 73 -1.44 -11.93 2.44
CA THR A 73 -1.62 -12.78 1.25
C THR A 73 -1.38 -14.25 1.56
N ALA A 74 -2.23 -15.14 1.06
CA ALA A 74 -2.10 -16.58 1.27
C ALA A 74 -0.98 -17.23 0.43
N LEU A 75 -0.47 -16.54 -0.59
CA LEU A 75 0.51 -17.09 -1.53
C LEU A 75 1.90 -16.49 -1.27
N ASN A 76 2.82 -17.31 -0.76
CA ASN A 76 4.20 -16.91 -0.47
C ASN A 76 4.92 -16.34 -1.71
N VAL A 77 4.69 -16.95 -2.88
CA VAL A 77 5.29 -16.49 -4.16
C VAL A 77 4.87 -15.06 -4.51
N LEU A 78 3.68 -14.62 -4.09
CA LEU A 78 3.23 -13.24 -4.27
C LEU A 78 3.87 -12.29 -3.25
N GLY A 79 4.34 -12.79 -2.11
CA GLY A 79 5.01 -11.99 -1.08
C GLY A 79 6.19 -11.21 -1.65
N ASP A 80 7.13 -11.92 -2.27
CA ASP A 80 8.30 -11.31 -2.91
C ASP A 80 7.91 -10.38 -4.07
N GLN A 81 6.82 -10.67 -4.78
CA GLN A 81 6.35 -9.79 -5.85
C GLN A 81 5.88 -8.44 -5.29
N PHE A 82 5.13 -8.43 -4.19
CA PHE A 82 4.69 -7.18 -3.56
C PHE A 82 5.86 -6.38 -2.99
N VAL A 83 6.87 -7.04 -2.42
CA VAL A 83 8.12 -6.38 -1.99
C VAL A 83 8.78 -5.70 -3.18
N ARG A 84 9.02 -6.42 -4.29
CA ARG A 84 9.63 -5.84 -5.50
C ARG A 84 8.83 -4.67 -6.07
N GLU A 85 7.50 -4.76 -6.11
CA GLU A 85 6.65 -3.68 -6.62
C GLU A 85 6.72 -2.41 -5.74
N ALA A 86 6.81 -2.58 -4.42
CA ALA A 86 6.97 -1.47 -3.48
C ALA A 86 8.38 -0.84 -3.57
N GLU A 87 9.42 -1.66 -3.60
CA GLU A 87 10.82 -1.21 -3.71
C GLU A 87 11.08 -0.50 -5.04
N ALA A 88 10.51 -1.00 -6.14
CA ALA A 88 10.59 -0.35 -7.45
C ALA A 88 9.95 1.06 -7.46
N ALA A 89 9.00 1.32 -6.56
CA ALA A 89 8.40 2.63 -6.34
C ALA A 89 9.13 3.47 -5.26
N GLY A 90 10.27 2.98 -4.76
CA GLY A 90 11.09 3.67 -3.76
C GLY A 90 10.63 3.48 -2.32
N PHE A 91 9.73 2.53 -2.05
CA PHE A 91 9.26 2.25 -0.70
C PHE A 91 9.95 1.00 -0.13
N PRO A 92 10.69 1.10 0.98
CA PRO A 92 11.25 -0.06 1.65
C PRO A 92 10.16 -1.05 2.04
N ALA A 93 10.36 -2.33 1.74
CA ALA A 93 9.38 -3.36 1.99
C ALA A 93 10.01 -4.60 2.60
N VAL A 94 9.22 -5.36 3.35
CA VAL A 94 9.64 -6.64 3.95
C VAL A 94 8.52 -7.66 3.81
N PHE A 95 8.89 -8.90 3.50
CA PHE A 95 7.99 -10.04 3.64
C PHE A 95 8.34 -10.76 4.94
N VAL A 96 7.41 -10.79 5.89
CA VAL A 96 7.56 -11.49 7.16
C VAL A 96 7.21 -12.97 6.95
N HIS A 97 8.17 -13.83 7.27
CA HIS A 97 8.09 -15.28 7.19
C HIS A 97 8.80 -15.92 8.39
N ALA A 98 8.68 -17.23 8.58
CA ALA A 98 9.10 -17.91 9.80
C ALA A 98 10.56 -17.64 10.21
N GLU A 99 11.47 -17.45 9.26
CA GLU A 99 12.89 -17.20 9.50
C GLU A 99 13.20 -15.77 10.00
N ASN A 100 12.32 -14.80 9.74
CA ASN A 100 12.50 -13.41 10.17
C ASN A 100 11.40 -12.89 11.10
N ASP A 101 10.50 -13.76 11.56
CA ASP A 101 9.45 -13.49 12.55
C ASP A 101 10.05 -13.37 13.96
N ASN A 102 10.60 -12.19 14.28
CA ASN A 102 11.29 -11.92 15.54
C ASN A 102 11.21 -10.44 15.95
N ASP A 103 11.52 -10.16 17.21
CA ASP A 103 11.44 -8.82 17.81
C ASP A 103 12.23 -7.76 17.05
N LYS A 104 13.37 -8.12 16.45
CA LYS A 104 14.16 -7.18 15.66
C LYS A 104 13.39 -6.71 14.43
N THR A 105 12.77 -7.63 13.69
CA THR A 105 11.96 -7.29 12.50
C THR A 105 10.81 -6.38 12.88
N PHE A 106 10.08 -6.69 13.95
CA PHE A 106 8.97 -5.84 14.40
C PHE A 106 9.42 -4.48 14.94
N THR A 107 10.59 -4.42 15.61
CA THR A 107 11.22 -3.16 16.02
C THR A 107 11.60 -2.32 14.80
N ASP A 108 12.11 -2.94 13.74
CA ASP A 108 12.44 -2.25 12.48
C ASP A 108 11.17 -1.72 11.78
N ILE A 109 10.07 -2.49 11.81
CA ILE A 109 8.75 -2.06 11.33
C ILE A 109 8.24 -0.86 12.14
N GLN A 110 8.31 -0.90 13.47
CA GLN A 110 7.88 0.20 14.35
C GLN A 110 8.63 1.51 14.08
N HIS A 111 9.92 1.42 13.73
CA HIS A 111 10.75 2.57 13.37
C HIS A 111 10.60 3.02 11.90
N LEU A 112 9.56 2.55 11.19
CA LEU A 112 9.30 2.87 9.78
C LEU A 112 10.46 2.53 8.83
N LYS A 113 11.32 1.56 9.19
CA LYS A 113 12.34 1.06 8.25
C LYS A 113 11.72 0.37 7.04
N TYR A 114 10.49 -0.12 7.19
CA TYR A 114 9.66 -0.66 6.12
C TYR A 114 8.33 0.09 6.05
N ARG A 115 7.95 0.49 4.84
CA ARG A 115 6.68 1.17 4.52
C ARG A 115 5.63 0.20 4.00
N VAL A 116 6.04 -0.96 3.51
CA VAL A 116 5.17 -2.08 3.13
C VAL A 116 5.62 -3.34 3.86
N VAL A 117 4.70 -3.97 4.58
CA VAL A 117 4.93 -5.22 5.30
C VAL A 117 4.00 -6.25 4.69
N VAL A 118 4.57 -7.30 4.10
CA VAL A 118 3.80 -8.43 3.58
C VAL A 118 3.82 -9.54 4.61
N MET A 119 2.70 -10.19 4.83
CA MET A 119 2.57 -11.29 5.79
C MET A 119 1.66 -12.36 5.21
N THR A 120 1.86 -13.60 5.64
CA THR A 120 0.88 -14.67 5.44
C THR A 120 -0.11 -14.69 6.60
N PRO A 121 -1.34 -15.20 6.40
CA PRO A 121 -2.27 -15.45 7.49
C PRO A 121 -1.69 -16.32 8.61
#